data_AF-A0A0D0RBF2-F1
#
_entry.id   AF-A0A0D0RBF2-F1
#
_cell.length_a   1.000
_cell.length_b   1.000
_cell.length_c   1.000
_cell.angle_alpha   90.00
_cell.angle_beta   90.00
_cell.angle_gamma   90.00
#
_symmetry.space_group_name_H-M   'P 1'
#
loop_
_entity.id
_entity.type
_entity.pdbx_description
1 polymer ?
#
loop_
_entity_poly.entity_id
_entity_poly.type
_entity_poly.pdbx_seq_one_letter_code
_entity_poly.pdbx_strand_id
1 'polypeptide(L)'
;MVQAVQLETGEICDRRVCCHCHNPLPSGYGRNTVKFISVIGVTGSGKTVYLSQLLKGINQYMARVGLAVHDTNASAGNFVRQNMIKEGVPFPGSTPAGRLQQPLFFDVTRSTSESTHSTETFVLYDVAGELFDPQKFNPSQLSRFAPFIRNSDGIILLIDPSQFSAFNLVAGKINDQETQQALTGIYNMVVDGGGDSKCEKPLAVCISKMDEPAVQQALPSEELRIKISSEVQPIKDEKGNPLPLFNVEDYNPISDELSKFFRNQESSLVVNLRANYKRYCYFGLTSLGCEIGENDNNQKYPIGPIIPKRIEEPLLWLLYEFGYIGKKPGCQIHIDGVDIIKCPNPNCGGEDYEIRVKTKGILMFKRTYKYKHCNSCEHDWDEQEIR
;
A
#
# COMPACT_ATOMS: atom_id res chain seq x y z
N MET A 1 1.04 30.88 -18.06
CA MET A 1 1.14 29.46 -18.46
C MET A 1 2.13 29.37 -19.60
N VAL A 2 3.24 28.66 -19.42
CA VAL A 2 4.20 28.43 -20.52
C VAL A 2 3.53 27.48 -21.51
N GLN A 3 3.19 27.98 -22.70
CA GLN A 3 2.42 27.24 -23.72
C GLN A 3 3.30 26.34 -24.62
N ALA A 4 4.62 26.59 -24.66
CA ALA A 4 5.57 25.77 -25.39
C ALA A 4 7.00 25.98 -24.85
N VAL A 5 7.85 24.97 -25.04
CA VAL A 5 9.29 25.01 -24.72
C VAL A 5 10.07 24.95 -26.04
N GLN A 6 11.02 25.86 -26.25
CA GLN A 6 11.89 25.82 -27.41
C GLN A 6 13.04 24.82 -27.15
N LEU A 7 13.22 23.86 -28.05
CA LEU A 7 14.32 22.90 -27.99
C LEU A 7 15.65 23.57 -28.37
N GLU A 8 16.77 22.95 -28.01
CA GLU A 8 18.12 23.41 -28.45
C GLU A 8 18.26 23.43 -29.98
N THR A 9 17.45 22.63 -30.69
CA THR A 9 17.36 22.61 -32.15
C THR A 9 16.60 23.80 -32.74
N GLY A 10 16.01 24.67 -31.90
CA GLY A 10 15.20 25.82 -32.29
C GLY A 10 13.72 25.50 -32.55
N GLU A 11 13.34 24.21 -32.53
CA GLU A 11 11.97 23.75 -32.73
C GLU A 11 11.09 24.05 -31.50
N ILE A 12 9.81 24.35 -31.75
CA ILE A 12 8.83 24.63 -30.70
C ILE A 12 8.19 23.30 -30.28
N CYS A 13 8.33 22.94 -29.01
CA CYS A 13 7.74 21.76 -28.41
C CYS A 13 6.54 22.18 -27.54
N ASP A 14 5.34 21.77 -27.92
CA ASP A 14 4.08 21.96 -27.19
C ASP A 14 3.90 20.93 -26.05
N ARG A 15 4.77 19.92 -26.01
CA ARG A 15 4.77 18.88 -24.98
C ARG A 15 5.19 19.46 -23.64
N ARG A 16 4.32 19.29 -22.64
CA ARG A 16 4.64 19.65 -21.26
C ARG A 16 5.74 18.74 -20.72
N VAL A 17 6.79 19.35 -20.20
CA VAL A 17 7.96 18.67 -19.62
C VAL A 17 8.26 19.22 -18.23
N CYS A 18 8.87 18.40 -17.36
CA CYS A 18 9.35 18.85 -16.07
C CYS A 18 10.47 19.89 -16.26
N CYS A 19 10.42 21.02 -15.55
CA CYS A 19 11.44 22.07 -15.64
C CYS A 19 12.80 21.69 -15.02
N HIS A 20 12.88 20.57 -14.29
CA HIS A 20 14.11 20.11 -13.65
C HIS A 20 14.80 18.99 -14.42
N CYS A 21 14.03 18.02 -14.93
CA CYS A 21 14.60 16.83 -15.59
C CYS A 21 14.17 16.68 -17.06
N HIS A 22 13.36 17.60 -17.58
CA HIS A 22 12.82 17.59 -18.94
C HIS A 22 12.06 16.31 -19.33
N ASN A 23 11.73 15.46 -18.36
CA ASN A 23 10.87 14.31 -18.59
C ASN A 23 9.48 14.81 -18.99
N PRO A 24 8.87 14.18 -20.01
CA PRO A 24 7.48 14.41 -20.37
C PRO A 24 6.54 14.28 -19.18
N LEU A 25 5.73 15.31 -18.95
CA LEU A 25 4.64 15.23 -18.00
C LEU A 25 3.46 14.51 -18.68
N PRO A 26 2.71 13.66 -17.95
CA PRO A 26 1.49 13.07 -18.46
C PRO A 26 0.51 14.12 -19.00
N SER A 27 -0.32 13.72 -19.96
CA SER A 27 -1.46 14.55 -20.37
C SER A 27 -2.32 14.83 -19.13
N GLY A 28 -2.76 16.08 -18.97
CA GLY A 28 -3.55 16.47 -17.80
C GLY A 28 -2.79 16.60 -16.48
N TYR A 29 -1.47 16.38 -16.43
CA TYR A 29 -0.71 16.51 -15.18
C TYR A 29 -0.89 17.89 -14.51
N GLY A 30 -1.31 17.90 -13.24
CA GLY A 30 -1.63 19.13 -12.51
C GLY A 30 -3.03 19.71 -12.79
N ARG A 31 -3.91 19.00 -13.50
CA ARG A 31 -5.35 19.32 -13.58
C ARG A 31 -6.12 18.82 -12.35
N ASN A 32 -5.72 17.65 -11.85
CA ASN A 32 -6.36 16.95 -10.73
C ASN A 32 -5.41 16.91 -9.53
N THR A 33 -5.96 16.69 -8.34
CA THR A 33 -5.15 16.33 -7.16
C THR A 33 -4.37 15.06 -7.46
N VAL A 34 -3.09 15.05 -7.12
CA VAL A 34 -2.20 13.92 -7.39
C VAL A 34 -1.88 13.20 -6.09
N LYS A 35 -1.97 11.87 -6.11
CA LYS A 35 -1.58 10.99 -4.99
C LYS A 35 -0.43 10.09 -5.41
N PHE A 36 0.67 10.17 -4.67
CA PHE A 36 1.88 9.41 -4.94
C PHE A 36 1.95 8.17 -4.03
N ILE A 37 2.10 6.99 -4.63
CA ILE A 37 2.22 5.72 -3.92
C ILE A 37 3.56 5.11 -4.29
N SER A 38 4.39 4.85 -3.28
CA SER A 38 5.65 4.13 -3.48
C SER A 38 5.42 2.62 -3.33
N VAL A 39 5.80 1.85 -4.35
CA VAL A 39 5.79 0.39 -4.30
C VAL A 39 7.21 -0.10 -4.09
N ILE A 40 7.43 -0.71 -2.93
CA ILE A 40 8.73 -1.16 -2.44
C ILE A 40 8.66 -2.66 -2.25
N GLY A 41 9.75 -3.36 -2.53
CA GLY A 41 9.87 -4.78 -2.25
C GLY A 41 11.23 -5.26 -2.71
N VAL A 42 11.83 -6.18 -1.97
CA VAL A 42 13.16 -6.72 -2.29
C VAL A 42 13.16 -7.42 -3.65
N THR A 43 14.34 -7.71 -4.19
CA THR A 43 14.46 -8.50 -5.42
C THR A 43 13.87 -9.90 -5.19
N GLY A 44 12.96 -10.33 -6.06
CA GLY A 44 12.29 -11.64 -5.94
C GLY A 44 10.87 -11.60 -5.39
N SER A 45 10.48 -10.52 -4.69
CA SER A 45 9.12 -10.28 -4.13
C SER A 45 7.97 -10.17 -5.15
N GLY A 46 8.25 -10.34 -6.43
CA GLY A 46 7.23 -10.31 -7.48
C GLY A 46 6.72 -8.91 -7.83
N LYS A 47 7.37 -7.82 -7.40
CA LYS A 47 6.94 -6.42 -7.65
C LYS A 47 6.59 -6.10 -9.12
N THR A 48 7.43 -6.48 -10.08
CA THR A 48 7.16 -6.25 -11.51
C THR A 48 5.92 -7.01 -11.98
N VAL A 49 5.75 -8.25 -11.51
CA VAL A 49 4.56 -9.09 -11.79
C VAL A 49 3.32 -8.46 -11.16
N TYR A 50 3.41 -8.05 -9.89
CA TYR A 50 2.35 -7.35 -9.16
C TYR A 50 1.88 -6.09 -9.90
N LEU A 51 2.81 -5.17 -10.21
CA LEU A 51 2.50 -3.94 -10.93
C LEU A 51 1.90 -4.22 -12.30
N SER A 52 2.43 -5.19 -13.04
CA SER A 52 1.90 -5.53 -14.36
C SER A 52 0.47 -6.09 -14.28
N GLN A 53 0.16 -6.94 -13.31
CA GLN A 53 -1.18 -7.51 -13.15
C GLN A 53 -2.16 -6.48 -12.60
N LEU A 54 -1.74 -5.67 -11.63
CA LEU A 54 -2.55 -4.58 -11.07
C LEU A 54 -2.97 -3.61 -12.17
N LEU A 55 -2.02 -3.13 -12.99
CA LEU A 55 -2.31 -2.21 -14.08
C LEU A 55 -3.13 -2.85 -15.20
N LYS A 56 -2.89 -4.13 -15.52
CA LYS A 56 -3.68 -4.86 -16.50
C LYS A 56 -5.16 -4.97 -16.08
N GLY A 57 -5.42 -5.17 -14.80
CA GLY A 57 -6.77 -5.31 -14.23
C GLY A 57 -7.37 -4.03 -13.65
N ILE A 58 -6.67 -2.89 -13.68
CA ILE A 58 -7.03 -1.68 -12.92
C ILE A 58 -8.46 -1.19 -13.18
N ASN A 59 -8.92 -1.25 -14.43
CA ASN A 59 -10.28 -0.88 -14.81
C ASN A 59 -11.32 -1.76 -14.09
N GLN A 60 -11.09 -3.07 -14.03
CA GLN A 60 -11.98 -4.02 -13.38
C GLN A 60 -11.96 -3.84 -11.87
N TYR A 61 -10.78 -3.64 -11.29
CA TYR A 61 -10.60 -3.46 -9.85
C TYR A 61 -11.26 -2.18 -9.34
N MET A 62 -11.08 -1.05 -10.05
CA MET A 62 -11.74 0.21 -9.71
C MET A 62 -13.25 0.13 -9.89
N ALA A 63 -13.72 -0.58 -10.92
CA ALA A 63 -15.16 -0.80 -11.11
C ALA A 63 -15.79 -1.58 -9.95
N ARG A 64 -15.06 -2.46 -9.25
CA ARG A 64 -15.58 -3.18 -8.05
C ARG A 64 -15.99 -2.21 -6.93
N VAL A 65 -15.39 -1.04 -6.86
CA VAL A 65 -15.72 0.01 -5.88
C VAL A 65 -16.42 1.21 -6.53
N GLY A 66 -17.09 1.02 -7.67
CA GLY A 66 -17.90 2.07 -8.29
C GLY A 66 -17.08 3.26 -8.82
N LEU A 67 -15.81 3.02 -9.15
CA LEU A 67 -14.91 4.02 -9.70
C LEU A 67 -14.62 3.73 -11.19
N ALA A 68 -14.41 4.79 -11.97
CA ALA A 68 -14.03 4.70 -13.37
C ALA A 68 -12.59 5.15 -13.58
N VAL A 69 -11.87 4.53 -14.52
CA VAL A 69 -10.51 4.92 -14.91
C VAL A 69 -10.55 5.45 -16.33
N HIS A 70 -10.02 6.66 -16.56
CA HIS A 70 -10.17 7.35 -17.85
C HIS A 70 -8.84 7.53 -18.60
N ASP A 71 -7.75 7.85 -17.89
CA ASP A 71 -6.47 8.16 -18.51
C ASP A 71 -5.34 7.34 -17.88
N THR A 72 -5.02 6.18 -18.48
CA THR A 72 -3.73 5.52 -18.22
C THR A 72 -2.70 6.10 -19.16
N ASN A 73 -1.60 6.63 -18.62
CA ASN A 73 -0.60 7.26 -19.48
C ASN A 73 0.12 6.21 -20.37
N ALA A 74 0.78 6.68 -21.43
CA ALA A 74 1.54 5.81 -22.33
C ALA A 74 2.59 4.97 -21.58
N SER A 75 3.16 5.48 -20.47
CA SER A 75 4.12 4.75 -19.65
C SER A 75 3.51 3.52 -18.98
N ALA A 76 2.32 3.62 -18.38
CA ALA A 76 1.63 2.49 -17.79
C ALA A 76 1.26 1.44 -18.85
N GLY A 77 0.73 1.87 -20.00
CA GLY A 77 0.44 0.97 -21.12
C GLY A 77 1.70 0.30 -21.70
N ASN A 78 2.80 1.04 -21.84
CA ASN A 78 4.09 0.49 -22.27
C ASN A 78 4.66 -0.50 -21.24
N PHE A 79 4.55 -0.18 -19.95
CA PHE A 79 5.01 -1.05 -18.88
C PHE A 79 4.28 -2.39 -18.89
N VAL A 80 2.95 -2.40 -19.01
CA VAL A 80 2.15 -3.63 -19.11
C VAL A 80 2.51 -4.43 -20.36
N ARG A 81 2.75 -3.77 -21.51
CA ARG A 81 3.17 -4.45 -22.74
C ARG A 81 4.56 -5.08 -22.63
N GLN A 82 5.51 -4.38 -22.02
CA GLN A 82 6.90 -4.85 -21.86
C GLN A 82 7.02 -5.96 -20.81
N ASN A 83 6.20 -5.90 -19.75
CA ASN A 83 6.22 -6.86 -18.64
C ASN A 83 5.02 -7.83 -18.68
N MET A 84 4.49 -8.06 -19.87
CA MET A 84 3.28 -8.85 -20.06
C MET A 84 3.50 -10.30 -19.63
N ILE A 85 2.66 -10.77 -18.71
CA ILE A 85 2.68 -12.16 -18.23
C ILE A 85 1.68 -12.98 -19.03
N LYS A 86 2.16 -14.11 -19.59
CA LYS A 86 1.37 -15.05 -20.40
C LYS A 86 1.80 -16.48 -20.10
N GLU A 87 0.85 -17.39 -20.20
CA GLU A 87 1.07 -18.84 -20.15
C GLU A 87 2.17 -19.26 -21.13
N GLY A 88 3.12 -20.08 -20.65
CA GLY A 88 4.25 -20.58 -21.43
C GLY A 88 5.32 -19.54 -21.79
N VAL A 89 5.17 -18.28 -21.38
CA VAL A 89 6.16 -17.22 -21.66
C VAL A 89 7.00 -16.97 -20.41
N PRO A 90 8.35 -16.97 -20.51
CA PRO A 90 9.22 -16.61 -19.41
C PRO A 90 8.86 -15.28 -18.77
N PHE A 91 8.97 -15.20 -17.44
CA PHE A 91 8.73 -13.94 -16.73
C PHE A 91 9.68 -12.83 -17.21
N PRO A 92 9.22 -11.56 -17.18
CA PRO A 92 10.08 -10.44 -17.48
C PRO A 92 11.29 -10.43 -16.54
N GLY A 93 12.44 -10.00 -17.05
CA GLY A 93 13.66 -9.84 -16.26
C GLY A 93 13.45 -8.86 -15.09
N SER A 94 14.31 -8.95 -14.07
CA SER A 94 14.26 -8.02 -12.94
C SER A 94 14.45 -6.56 -13.40
N THR A 95 13.77 -5.62 -12.73
CA THR A 95 13.93 -4.18 -12.98
C THR A 95 15.42 -3.81 -12.92
N PRO A 96 16.01 -3.19 -13.98
CA PRO A 96 17.43 -2.90 -14.03
C PRO A 96 17.90 -2.05 -12.86
N ALA A 97 19.01 -2.47 -12.27
CA ALA A 97 19.63 -1.82 -11.14
C ALA A 97 19.93 -0.33 -11.38
N GLY A 98 19.64 0.54 -10.40
CA GLY A 98 19.96 1.98 -10.47
C GLY A 98 19.23 2.83 -11.50
N ARG A 99 18.25 2.28 -12.25
CA ARG A 99 17.43 3.05 -13.19
C ARG A 99 16.10 3.43 -12.55
N LEU A 100 15.84 4.73 -12.48
CA LEU A 100 14.50 5.24 -12.15
C LEU A 100 13.53 4.84 -13.27
N GLN A 101 12.55 4.01 -12.93
CA GLN A 101 11.47 3.68 -13.84
C GLN A 101 10.55 4.89 -14.04
N GLN A 102 9.90 4.94 -15.20
CA GLN A 102 8.89 5.96 -15.42
C GLN A 102 7.73 5.72 -14.45
N PRO A 103 7.24 6.78 -13.78
CA PRO A 103 6.06 6.65 -12.93
C PRO A 103 4.86 6.16 -13.73
N LEU A 104 4.04 5.34 -13.09
CA LEU A 104 2.87 4.70 -13.70
C LEU A 104 1.64 5.49 -13.22
N PHE A 105 0.94 6.14 -14.15
CA PHE A 105 -0.15 7.06 -13.82
C PHE A 105 -1.48 6.51 -14.31
N PHE A 106 -2.51 6.70 -13.51
CA PHE A 106 -3.89 6.47 -13.90
C PHE A 106 -4.82 7.46 -13.21
N ASP A 107 -5.74 8.03 -13.98
CA ASP A 107 -6.77 8.91 -13.45
C ASP A 107 -8.01 8.10 -13.07
N VAL A 108 -8.43 8.25 -11.81
CA VAL A 108 -9.62 7.61 -11.28
C VAL A 108 -10.67 8.68 -11.06
N THR A 109 -11.91 8.40 -11.44
CA THR A 109 -13.05 9.30 -11.28
C THR A 109 -14.11 8.65 -10.40
N ARG A 110 -14.59 9.42 -9.44
CA ARG A 110 -15.70 9.08 -8.54
C ARG A 110 -16.88 10.00 -8.82
N SER A 111 -18.04 9.42 -9.03
CA SER A 111 -19.30 10.18 -9.10
C SER A 111 -19.76 10.53 -7.68
N THR A 112 -19.90 11.83 -7.39
CA THR A 112 -20.28 12.33 -6.06
C THR A 112 -21.76 12.71 -5.98
N SER A 113 -22.37 13.10 -7.11
CA SER A 113 -23.81 13.31 -7.29
C SER A 113 -24.16 13.17 -8.79
N GLU A 114 -25.44 13.23 -9.18
CA GLU A 114 -25.91 13.04 -10.57
C GLU A 114 -25.24 13.95 -11.63
N SER A 115 -24.45 14.95 -11.24
CA SER A 115 -23.71 15.82 -12.18
C SER A 115 -22.29 16.22 -11.75
N THR A 116 -21.79 15.79 -10.59
CA THR A 116 -20.44 16.15 -10.12
C THR A 116 -19.51 14.94 -10.08
N HIS A 117 -18.33 15.11 -10.67
CA HIS A 117 -17.29 14.10 -10.77
C HIS A 117 -16.05 14.62 -10.04
N SER A 118 -15.49 13.81 -9.16
CA SER A 118 -14.18 14.07 -8.54
C SER A 118 -13.17 13.17 -9.25
N THR A 119 -12.18 13.76 -9.91
CA THR A 119 -11.09 13.02 -10.54
C THR A 119 -9.81 13.27 -9.78
N GLU A 120 -9.10 12.19 -9.46
CA GLU A 120 -7.77 12.22 -8.85
C GLU A 120 -6.79 11.40 -9.69
N THR A 121 -5.55 11.87 -9.76
CA THR A 121 -4.47 11.19 -10.47
C THR A 121 -3.64 10.38 -9.48
N PHE A 122 -3.57 9.07 -9.68
CA PHE A 122 -2.74 8.19 -8.86
C PHE A 122 -1.44 7.86 -9.59
N VAL A 123 -0.34 7.88 -8.86
CA VAL A 123 1.00 7.66 -9.38
C VAL A 123 1.67 6.55 -8.59
N LEU A 124 1.97 5.43 -9.25
CA LEU A 124 2.78 4.36 -8.67
C LEU A 124 4.24 4.55 -9.05
N TYR A 125 5.10 4.65 -8.04
CA TYR A 125 6.55 4.62 -8.21
C TYR A 125 7.08 3.22 -7.90
N ASP A 126 7.70 2.60 -8.90
CA ASP A 126 8.48 1.37 -8.72
C ASP A 126 9.84 1.72 -8.10
N VAL A 127 10.04 1.35 -6.83
CA VAL A 127 11.31 1.52 -6.14
C VAL A 127 12.07 0.19 -6.19
N ALA A 128 13.25 0.19 -6.80
CA ALA A 128 14.09 -0.99 -6.93
C ALA A 128 14.43 -1.59 -5.55
N GLY A 129 14.26 -2.90 -5.40
CA GLY A 129 14.42 -3.59 -4.12
C GLY A 129 15.86 -3.67 -3.62
N GLU A 130 16.82 -3.68 -4.54
CA GLU A 130 18.26 -3.69 -4.25
C GLU A 130 18.76 -2.48 -3.46
N LEU A 131 17.98 -1.39 -3.38
CA LEU A 131 18.30 -0.22 -2.57
C LEU A 131 18.39 -0.56 -1.07
N PHE A 132 17.75 -1.65 -0.66
CA PHE A 132 17.68 -2.12 0.71
C PHE A 132 18.53 -3.38 0.93
N ASP A 133 19.24 -3.87 -0.09
CA ASP A 133 20.18 -5.00 0.00
C ASP A 133 21.54 -4.48 0.50
N PRO A 134 22.05 -4.88 1.68
CA PRO A 134 23.32 -4.41 2.23
C PRO A 134 24.52 -4.67 1.33
N GLN A 135 24.48 -5.74 0.54
CA GLN A 135 25.59 -6.13 -0.33
C GLN A 135 25.60 -5.31 -1.63
N LYS A 136 24.46 -4.73 -2.02
CA LYS A 136 24.30 -3.88 -3.21
C LYS A 136 24.03 -2.42 -2.86
N PHE A 137 24.10 -2.09 -1.57
CA PHE A 137 23.79 -0.78 -1.03
C PHE A 137 24.74 0.27 -1.62
N ASN A 138 24.17 1.22 -2.36
CA ASN A 138 24.89 2.35 -2.91
C ASN A 138 24.30 3.67 -2.38
N PRO A 139 25.03 4.41 -1.52
CA PRO A 139 24.56 5.69 -0.96
C PRO A 139 24.13 6.71 -2.03
N SER A 140 24.78 6.71 -3.19
CA SER A 140 24.43 7.61 -4.29
C SER A 140 23.07 7.28 -4.90
N GLN A 141 22.70 6.01 -4.98
CA GLN A 141 21.36 5.62 -5.44
C GLN A 141 20.31 5.98 -4.39
N LEU A 142 20.58 5.71 -3.11
CA LEU A 142 19.69 6.05 -2.00
C LEU A 142 19.25 7.52 -2.04
N SER A 143 20.19 8.44 -2.27
CA SER A 143 19.90 9.88 -2.39
C SER A 143 18.96 10.24 -3.55
N ARG A 144 18.97 9.44 -4.63
CA ARG A 144 18.09 9.62 -5.80
C ARG A 144 16.69 9.05 -5.56
N PHE A 145 16.57 7.98 -4.78
CA PHE A 145 15.29 7.31 -4.54
C PHE A 145 14.54 7.83 -3.29
N ALA A 146 15.26 8.30 -2.28
CA ALA A 146 14.69 8.83 -1.04
C ALA A 146 13.63 9.93 -1.27
N PRO A 147 13.77 10.86 -2.23
CA PRO A 147 12.72 11.84 -2.54
C PRO A 147 11.38 11.22 -2.92
N PHE A 148 11.33 10.06 -3.60
CA PHE A 148 10.06 9.43 -4.00
C PHE A 148 9.33 8.83 -2.79
N ILE A 149 10.08 8.25 -1.86
CA ILE A 149 9.54 7.72 -0.61
C ILE A 149 9.17 8.88 0.34
N ARG A 150 9.98 9.94 0.40
CA ARG A 150 9.69 11.14 1.21
C ARG A 150 8.49 11.95 0.74
N ASN A 151 8.20 11.95 -0.56
CA ASN A 151 7.05 12.69 -1.11
C ASN A 151 5.83 11.80 -1.39
N SER A 152 5.85 10.51 -1.04
CA SER A 152 4.67 9.65 -1.19
C SER A 152 3.55 10.01 -0.21
N ASP A 153 2.30 9.87 -0.64
CA ASP A 153 1.11 9.90 0.22
C ASP A 153 0.90 8.55 0.90
N GLY A 154 1.31 7.43 0.26
CA GLY A 154 1.20 6.08 0.83
C GLY A 154 2.29 5.14 0.32
N ILE A 155 2.45 4.00 0.99
CA ILE A 155 3.50 3.02 0.71
C ILE A 155 2.90 1.62 0.63
N ILE A 156 3.25 0.87 -0.42
CA ILE A 156 2.98 -0.57 -0.54
C ILE A 156 4.32 -1.29 -0.41
N LEU A 157 4.47 -2.13 0.60
CA LEU A 157 5.64 -2.98 0.82
C LEU A 157 5.28 -4.42 0.45
N LEU A 158 5.86 -4.95 -0.63
CA LEU A 158 5.76 -6.35 -1.02
C LEU A 158 6.87 -7.17 -0.36
N ILE A 159 6.48 -8.23 0.32
CA ILE A 159 7.36 -9.18 0.99
C ILE A 159 7.15 -10.55 0.35
N ASP A 160 8.25 -11.24 0.05
CA ASP A 160 8.22 -12.62 -0.41
C ASP A 160 8.08 -13.55 0.81
N PRO A 161 7.18 -14.55 0.80
CA PRO A 161 7.06 -15.49 1.91
C PRO A 161 8.36 -16.22 2.25
N SER A 162 9.22 -16.50 1.25
CA SER A 162 10.54 -17.11 1.48
C SER A 162 11.49 -16.25 2.34
N GLN A 163 11.13 -15.01 2.65
CA GLN A 163 11.88 -14.16 3.58
C GLN A 163 11.55 -14.41 5.04
N PHE A 164 10.49 -15.14 5.36
CA PHE A 164 10.13 -15.46 6.73
C PHE A 164 10.59 -16.87 7.09
N SER A 165 11.29 -16.97 8.22
CA SER A 165 11.70 -18.25 8.81
C SER A 165 10.54 -19.24 8.94
N ALA A 166 9.33 -18.77 9.25
CA ALA A 166 8.13 -19.58 9.42
C ALA A 166 7.67 -20.34 8.17
N PHE A 167 7.97 -19.81 6.97
CA PHE A 167 7.64 -20.47 5.70
C PHE A 167 8.80 -21.35 5.18
N ASN A 168 9.96 -21.31 5.85
CA ASN A 168 11.22 -21.93 5.41
C ASN A 168 11.58 -23.24 6.14
N LEU A 169 10.62 -23.91 6.80
CA LEU A 169 10.87 -25.14 7.56
C LEU A 169 11.48 -26.30 6.74
N VAL A 170 11.42 -26.25 5.40
CA VAL A 170 11.99 -27.26 4.48
C VAL A 170 13.08 -26.70 3.56
N ALA A 171 13.20 -25.37 3.44
CA ALA A 171 14.17 -24.72 2.56
C ALA A 171 15.12 -23.86 3.40
N GLY A 172 16.27 -24.44 3.78
CA GLY A 172 17.28 -23.75 4.57
C GLY A 172 17.80 -22.49 3.87
N LYS A 173 17.21 -21.34 4.17
CA LYS A 173 17.76 -19.98 4.01
C LYS A 173 16.93 -19.03 4.88
N ILE A 174 17.50 -18.70 6.04
CA ILE A 174 16.97 -17.67 6.94
C ILE A 174 17.48 -16.32 6.42
N ASN A 175 16.60 -15.39 6.06
CA ASN A 175 17.02 -13.98 6.00
C ASN A 175 15.89 -12.98 6.30
N ASP A 176 15.35 -13.04 7.52
CA ASP A 176 14.41 -12.02 8.04
C ASP A 176 15.05 -10.61 8.06
N GLN A 177 16.39 -10.49 7.94
CA GLN A 177 17.11 -9.22 8.04
C GLN A 177 16.79 -8.25 6.90
N GLU A 178 16.58 -8.73 5.68
CA GLU A 178 16.32 -7.85 4.52
C GLU A 178 15.00 -7.08 4.67
N THR A 179 13.95 -7.73 5.17
CA THR A 179 12.65 -7.10 5.41
C THR A 179 12.74 -6.03 6.50
N GLN A 180 13.45 -6.33 7.60
CA GLN A 180 13.69 -5.36 8.68
C GLN A 180 14.51 -4.16 8.20
N GLN A 181 15.52 -4.42 7.36
CA GLN A 181 16.37 -3.39 6.78
C GLN A 181 15.59 -2.51 5.80
N ALA A 182 14.72 -3.09 4.97
CA ALA A 182 13.84 -2.33 4.10
C ALA A 182 12.93 -1.40 4.91
N LEU A 183 12.27 -1.90 5.97
CA LEU A 183 11.43 -1.08 6.85
C LEU A 183 12.20 0.01 7.59
N THR A 184 13.38 -0.30 8.10
CA THR A 184 14.26 0.66 8.77
C THR A 184 14.77 1.71 7.79
N GLY A 185 15.11 1.30 6.57
CA GLY A 185 15.51 2.19 5.47
C GLY A 185 14.38 3.13 5.06
N ILE A 186 13.16 2.60 4.89
CA ILE A 186 11.96 3.42 4.61
C ILE A 186 11.74 4.42 5.73
N TYR A 187 11.76 3.98 7.00
CA TYR A 187 11.57 4.86 8.15
C TYR A 187 12.61 5.99 8.19
N ASN A 188 13.89 5.64 8.07
CA ASN A 188 14.99 6.61 8.08
C ASN A 188 14.90 7.60 6.92
N MET A 189 14.40 7.18 5.76
CA MET A 189 14.16 8.07 4.62
C MET A 189 12.97 8.99 4.86
N VAL A 190 11.86 8.51 5.42
CA VAL A 190 10.64 9.30 5.61
C VAL A 190 10.78 10.29 6.77
N VAL A 191 11.46 9.92 7.84
CA VAL A 191 11.54 10.69 9.10
C VAL A 191 12.81 11.56 9.17
N ASP A 192 13.54 11.73 8.06
CA ASP A 192 14.74 12.59 7.93
C ASP A 192 15.67 12.55 9.17
N GLY A 193 16.15 11.35 9.51
CA GLY A 193 17.33 11.21 10.39
C GLY A 193 17.12 11.37 11.90
N GLY A 194 15.95 11.05 12.45
CA GLY A 194 15.84 10.74 13.90
C GLY A 194 14.93 11.64 14.72
N GLY A 195 13.77 12.05 14.20
CA GLY A 195 12.69 12.52 15.06
C GLY A 195 12.07 11.37 15.88
N ASP A 196 11.64 11.64 17.11
CA ASP A 196 10.86 10.71 17.96
C ASP A 196 9.43 10.43 17.42
N SER A 197 9.10 10.93 16.23
CA SER A 197 7.77 10.83 15.64
C SER A 197 7.65 9.63 14.69
N LYS A 198 6.66 8.78 14.95
CA LYS A 198 6.24 7.73 14.01
C LYS A 198 5.87 8.31 12.63
N CYS A 199 6.17 7.57 11.57
CA CYS A 199 5.77 7.85 10.19
C CYS A 199 4.24 7.93 10.08
N GLU A 200 3.75 9.04 9.54
CA GLU A 200 2.32 9.32 9.31
C GLU A 200 1.75 8.64 8.06
N LYS A 201 2.63 8.24 7.13
CA LYS A 201 2.18 7.70 5.85
C LYS A 201 1.60 6.31 6.04
N PRO A 202 0.39 6.03 5.52
CA PRO A 202 -0.18 4.70 5.55
C PRO A 202 0.73 3.71 4.81
N LEU A 203 1.07 2.61 5.50
CA LEU A 203 1.91 1.54 5.00
C LEU A 203 1.10 0.24 4.84
N ALA A 204 0.92 -0.21 3.62
CA ALA A 204 0.36 -1.53 3.32
C ALA A 204 1.49 -2.56 3.30
N VAL A 205 1.49 -3.49 4.26
CA VAL A 205 2.46 -4.59 4.34
C VAL A 205 1.85 -5.81 3.67
N CYS A 206 2.34 -6.14 2.48
CA CYS A 206 1.75 -7.12 1.59
C CYS A 206 2.63 -8.37 1.50
N ILE A 207 2.12 -9.52 1.93
CA ILE A 207 2.73 -10.81 1.64
C ILE A 207 2.29 -11.22 0.23
N SER A 208 3.26 -11.32 -0.66
CA SER A 208 3.06 -11.80 -2.03
C SER A 208 3.02 -13.33 -2.09
N LYS A 209 2.62 -13.90 -3.24
CA LYS A 209 2.69 -15.34 -3.52
C LYS A 209 2.01 -16.22 -2.46
N MET A 210 0.89 -15.74 -1.93
CA MET A 210 0.16 -16.48 -0.88
C MET A 210 -0.34 -17.84 -1.35
N ASP A 211 -0.43 -18.07 -2.66
CA ASP A 211 -0.80 -19.31 -3.32
C ASP A 211 0.28 -20.41 -3.24
N GLU A 212 1.51 -20.10 -2.82
CA GLU A 212 2.56 -21.11 -2.71
C GLU A 212 2.18 -22.21 -1.69
N PRO A 213 2.34 -23.51 -2.03
CA PRO A 213 1.94 -24.60 -1.15
C PRO A 213 2.56 -24.55 0.25
N ALA A 214 3.83 -24.15 0.35
CA ALA A 214 4.53 -24.00 1.63
C ALA A 214 3.87 -22.92 2.51
N VAL A 215 3.41 -21.83 1.91
CA VAL A 215 2.71 -20.74 2.59
C VAL A 215 1.34 -21.21 3.06
N GLN A 216 0.57 -21.82 2.17
CA GLN A 216 -0.76 -22.38 2.48
C GLN A 216 -0.73 -23.43 3.60
N GLN A 217 0.36 -24.17 3.75
CA GLN A 217 0.55 -25.13 4.85
C GLN A 217 0.89 -24.46 6.18
N ALA A 218 1.64 -23.36 6.15
CA ALA A 218 2.05 -22.64 7.35
C ALA A 218 0.97 -21.67 7.87
N LEU A 219 -0.02 -21.31 7.03
CA LEU A 219 -1.15 -20.50 7.47
C LEU A 219 -1.99 -21.25 8.51
N PRO A 220 -2.32 -20.60 9.64
CA PRO A 220 -2.86 -21.29 10.82
C PRO A 220 -4.32 -21.71 10.67
N SER A 221 -5.11 -21.01 9.85
CA SER A 221 -6.56 -21.20 9.75
C SER A 221 -7.01 -21.52 8.33
N GLU A 222 -7.92 -22.49 8.20
CA GLU A 222 -8.52 -22.85 6.92
C GLU A 222 -9.35 -21.69 6.34
N GLU A 223 -10.04 -20.96 7.20
CA GLU A 223 -10.81 -19.77 6.83
C GLU A 223 -9.94 -18.70 6.16
N LEU A 224 -8.73 -18.46 6.68
CA LEU A 224 -7.79 -17.53 6.06
C LEU A 224 -7.38 -17.99 4.66
N ARG A 225 -7.08 -19.29 4.48
CA ARG A 225 -6.70 -19.86 3.19
C ARG A 225 -7.79 -19.67 2.12
N ILE A 226 -9.04 -19.92 2.51
CA ILE A 226 -10.20 -19.72 1.64
C ILE A 226 -10.36 -18.24 1.28
N LYS A 227 -10.29 -17.35 2.28
CA LYS A 227 -10.46 -15.90 2.09
C LYS A 227 -9.36 -15.24 1.26
N ILE A 228 -8.11 -15.68 1.40
CA ILE A 228 -7.00 -15.17 0.57
C ILE A 228 -7.11 -15.65 -0.88
N SER A 229 -7.69 -16.84 -1.09
CA SER A 229 -7.92 -17.40 -2.43
C SER A 229 -9.16 -16.85 -3.12
N SER A 230 -10.00 -16.08 -2.42
CA SER A 230 -11.21 -15.47 -2.97
C SER A 230 -10.94 -14.11 -3.62
N GLU A 231 -11.88 -13.65 -4.44
CA GLU A 231 -11.89 -12.27 -4.95
C GLU A 231 -12.30 -11.29 -3.83
N VAL A 232 -11.85 -10.04 -3.93
CA VAL A 232 -12.34 -8.95 -3.07
C VAL A 232 -13.83 -8.75 -3.32
N GLN A 233 -14.62 -8.74 -2.24
CA GLN A 233 -16.07 -8.60 -2.36
C GLN A 233 -16.49 -7.12 -2.41
N PRO A 234 -17.15 -6.66 -3.49
CA PRO A 234 -17.63 -5.29 -3.58
C PRO A 234 -18.85 -5.07 -2.67
N ILE A 235 -18.96 -3.87 -2.10
CA ILE A 235 -20.21 -3.42 -1.46
C ILE A 235 -21.10 -2.83 -2.54
N LYS A 236 -22.36 -3.27 -2.60
CA LYS A 236 -23.32 -2.84 -3.61
C LYS A 236 -24.53 -2.15 -2.99
N ASP A 237 -25.16 -1.25 -3.74
CA ASP A 237 -26.47 -0.69 -3.41
C ASP A 237 -27.61 -1.70 -3.66
N GLU A 238 -28.84 -1.31 -3.34
CA GLU A 238 -30.05 -2.13 -3.55
C GLU A 238 -30.29 -2.51 -5.03
N LYS A 239 -29.74 -1.73 -5.96
CA LYS A 239 -29.85 -1.96 -7.41
C LYS A 239 -28.70 -2.83 -7.93
N GLY A 240 -27.77 -3.24 -7.07
CA GLY A 240 -26.61 -4.05 -7.43
C GLY A 240 -25.43 -3.26 -7.98
N ASN A 241 -25.46 -1.92 -7.94
CA ASN A 241 -24.34 -1.09 -8.36
C ASN A 241 -23.26 -1.05 -7.27
N PRO A 242 -21.98 -1.18 -7.62
CA PRO A 242 -20.89 -1.06 -6.66
C PRO A 242 -20.81 0.36 -6.08
N LEU A 243 -20.59 0.44 -4.77
CA LEU A 243 -20.44 1.69 -4.03
C LEU A 243 -18.95 2.02 -3.81
N PRO A 244 -18.59 3.32 -3.71
CA PRO A 244 -17.23 3.77 -3.42
C PRO A 244 -16.89 3.57 -1.95
N LEU A 245 -16.86 2.31 -1.52
CA LEU A 245 -16.63 1.87 -0.15
C LEU A 245 -15.59 0.75 -0.12
N PHE A 246 -14.65 0.85 0.80
CA PHE A 246 -13.76 -0.24 1.17
C PHE A 246 -14.50 -1.27 2.03
N ASN A 247 -14.41 -2.56 1.66
CA ASN A 247 -15.12 -3.63 2.34
C ASN A 247 -14.38 -4.11 3.59
N VAL A 248 -14.57 -3.38 4.68
CA VAL A 248 -14.00 -3.67 6.00
C VAL A 248 -14.40 -5.04 6.54
N GLU A 249 -15.64 -5.47 6.29
CA GLU A 249 -16.18 -6.75 6.79
C GLU A 249 -15.51 -7.95 6.09
N ASP A 250 -15.16 -7.80 4.80
CA ASP A 250 -14.40 -8.80 4.06
C ASP A 250 -12.91 -8.79 4.44
N TYR A 251 -12.34 -7.60 4.66
CA TYR A 251 -10.92 -7.38 4.95
C TYR A 251 -10.50 -7.76 6.38
N ASN A 252 -11.21 -7.29 7.41
CA ASN A 252 -10.77 -7.42 8.81
C ASN A 252 -10.45 -8.86 9.23
N PRO A 253 -11.26 -9.89 8.87
CA PRO A 253 -10.93 -11.27 9.23
C PRO A 253 -9.57 -11.75 8.68
N ILE A 254 -9.19 -11.27 7.50
CA ILE A 254 -7.89 -11.59 6.88
C ILE A 254 -6.79 -10.85 7.63
N SER A 255 -6.98 -9.55 7.84
CA SER A 255 -6.01 -8.73 8.57
C SER A 255 -5.75 -9.31 9.96
N ASP A 256 -6.78 -9.64 10.72
CA ASP A 256 -6.65 -10.15 12.08
C ASP A 256 -5.83 -11.44 12.16
N GLU A 257 -6.07 -12.37 11.25
CA GLU A 257 -5.34 -13.63 11.17
C GLU A 257 -3.89 -13.42 10.72
N LEU A 258 -3.65 -12.53 9.75
CA LEU A 258 -2.28 -12.15 9.37
C LEU A 258 -1.55 -11.45 10.52
N SER A 259 -2.19 -10.53 11.23
CA SER A 259 -1.63 -9.84 12.39
C SER A 259 -1.32 -10.81 13.53
N LYS A 260 -2.14 -11.85 13.74
CA LYS A 260 -1.82 -12.95 14.68
C LYS A 260 -0.61 -13.75 14.19
N PHE A 261 -0.58 -14.12 12.91
CA PHE A 261 0.53 -14.85 12.31
C PHE A 261 1.86 -14.11 12.50
N PHE A 262 1.91 -12.82 12.13
CA PHE A 262 3.10 -11.99 12.28
C PHE A 262 3.53 -11.81 13.74
N ARG A 263 2.59 -11.65 14.68
CA ARG A 263 2.93 -11.56 16.11
C ARG A 263 3.61 -12.81 16.64
N ASN A 264 3.19 -13.98 16.15
CA ASN A 264 3.70 -15.26 16.62
C ASN A 264 5.03 -15.64 15.95
N GLN A 265 5.16 -15.34 14.66
CA GLN A 265 6.30 -15.79 13.85
C GLN A 265 7.39 -14.72 13.70
N GLU A 266 7.03 -13.44 13.69
CA GLU A 266 7.90 -12.33 13.28
C GLU A 266 7.81 -11.15 14.27
N SER A 267 8.00 -11.46 15.55
CA SER A 267 7.85 -10.48 16.64
C SER A 267 8.72 -9.23 16.47
N SER A 268 9.93 -9.36 15.91
CA SER A 268 10.83 -8.25 15.62
C SER A 268 10.25 -7.28 14.57
N LEU A 269 9.58 -7.81 13.54
CA LEU A 269 8.90 -7.04 12.50
C LEU A 269 7.77 -6.22 13.08
N VAL A 270 6.93 -6.87 13.89
CA VAL A 270 5.80 -6.23 14.53
C VAL A 270 6.26 -5.11 15.46
N VAL A 271 7.32 -5.34 16.25
CA VAL A 271 7.90 -4.32 17.13
C VAL A 271 8.44 -3.13 16.32
N ASN A 272 9.17 -3.39 15.23
CA ASN A 272 9.68 -2.31 14.36
C ASN A 272 8.53 -1.49 13.76
N LEU A 273 7.51 -2.15 13.21
CA LEU A 273 6.34 -1.49 12.62
C LEU A 273 5.61 -0.62 13.65
N ARG A 274 5.35 -1.15 14.85
CA ARG A 274 4.70 -0.41 15.95
C ARG A 274 5.51 0.78 16.44
N ALA A 275 6.83 0.64 16.50
CA ALA A 275 7.72 1.70 16.95
C ALA A 275 7.79 2.85 15.93
N ASN A 276 7.71 2.53 14.63
CA ASN A 276 8.10 3.45 13.56
C ASN A 276 6.92 3.98 12.73
N TYR A 277 5.75 3.33 12.72
CA TYR A 277 4.63 3.68 11.83
C TYR A 277 3.32 3.84 12.60
N LYS A 278 2.57 4.91 12.31
CA LYS A 278 1.26 5.17 12.95
C LYS A 278 0.12 4.36 12.35
N ARG A 279 0.16 4.11 11.04
CA ARG A 279 -0.91 3.46 10.30
C ARG A 279 -0.31 2.43 9.36
N TYR A 280 -0.50 1.17 9.69
CA TYR A 280 -0.13 0.06 8.84
C TYR A 280 -1.14 -1.08 8.95
N CYS A 281 -1.27 -1.82 7.87
CA CYS A 281 -2.24 -2.90 7.70
C CYS A 281 -1.57 -4.04 6.91
N TYR A 282 -1.91 -5.30 7.24
CA TYR A 282 -1.38 -6.48 6.53
C TYR A 282 -2.32 -6.93 5.43
N PHE A 283 -1.74 -7.39 4.32
CA PHE A 283 -2.47 -7.90 3.16
C PHE A 283 -1.82 -9.18 2.65
N GLY A 284 -2.63 -10.15 2.25
CA GLY A 284 -2.18 -11.36 1.56
C GLY A 284 -2.65 -11.32 0.12
N LEU A 285 -1.74 -11.43 -0.84
CA LEU A 285 -2.07 -11.34 -2.27
C LEU A 285 -1.32 -12.37 -3.13
N THR A 286 -1.92 -12.67 -4.26
CA THR A 286 -1.38 -13.59 -5.27
C THR A 286 -1.44 -12.91 -6.63
N SER A 287 -0.30 -12.67 -7.25
CA SER A 287 -0.26 -12.02 -8.57
C SER A 287 -0.41 -13.00 -9.73
N LEU A 288 -0.11 -14.29 -9.54
CA LEU A 288 -0.17 -15.30 -10.61
C LEU A 288 -1.36 -16.22 -10.46
N GLY A 289 -1.51 -16.89 -9.31
CA GLY A 289 -2.61 -17.82 -9.05
C GLY A 289 -2.56 -19.05 -9.95
N CYS A 290 -1.36 -19.44 -10.37
CA CYS A 290 -1.12 -20.58 -11.24
C CYS A 290 0.22 -21.22 -10.90
N GLU A 291 0.38 -22.48 -11.29
CA GLU A 291 1.65 -23.17 -11.16
C GLU A 291 2.74 -22.54 -12.03
N ILE A 292 3.99 -22.65 -11.57
CA ILE A 292 5.17 -22.10 -12.22
C ILE A 292 6.03 -23.26 -12.71
N GLY A 293 6.29 -23.27 -14.02
CA GLY A 293 7.22 -24.18 -14.67
C GLY A 293 8.58 -23.53 -14.86
N GLU A 294 9.56 -24.35 -15.20
CA GLU A 294 10.93 -23.93 -15.49
C GLU A 294 11.38 -24.59 -16.78
N ASN A 295 11.94 -23.81 -17.70
CA ASN A 295 12.43 -24.32 -18.97
C ASN A 295 13.90 -24.77 -18.86
N ASP A 296 14.42 -25.36 -19.95
CA ASP A 296 15.81 -25.85 -20.00
C ASP A 296 16.89 -24.76 -19.77
N ASN A 297 16.51 -23.48 -19.83
CA ASN A 297 17.38 -22.32 -19.58
C ASN A 297 17.21 -21.76 -18.14
N ASN A 298 16.59 -22.52 -17.22
CA ASN A 298 16.24 -22.11 -15.86
C ASN A 298 15.36 -20.86 -15.80
N GLN A 299 14.60 -20.57 -16.85
CA GLN A 299 13.65 -19.45 -16.87
C GLN A 299 12.29 -19.93 -16.42
N LYS A 300 11.75 -19.26 -15.41
CA LYS A 300 10.43 -19.55 -14.86
C LYS A 300 9.32 -18.95 -15.73
N TYR A 301 8.22 -19.68 -15.89
CA TYR A 301 7.05 -19.26 -16.66
C TYR A 301 5.76 -19.81 -16.02
N PRO A 302 4.60 -19.16 -16.22
CA PRO A 302 3.34 -19.68 -15.73
C PRO A 302 2.85 -20.85 -16.61
N ILE A 303 2.46 -21.96 -15.98
CA ILE A 303 1.99 -23.18 -16.68
C ILE A 303 0.52 -23.07 -17.08
N GLY A 304 -0.28 -22.26 -16.37
CA GLY A 304 -1.72 -22.19 -16.56
C GLY A 304 -2.27 -20.77 -16.62
N PRO A 305 -3.61 -20.63 -16.57
CA PRO A 305 -4.26 -19.33 -16.62
C PRO A 305 -3.88 -18.50 -15.40
N ILE A 306 -3.56 -17.23 -15.65
CA ILE A 306 -3.16 -16.28 -14.63
C ILE A 306 -4.43 -15.74 -13.96
N ILE A 307 -4.60 -16.05 -12.67
CA ILE A 307 -5.77 -15.69 -11.87
C ILE A 307 -5.30 -14.98 -10.60
N PRO A 308 -5.00 -13.66 -10.67
CA PRO A 308 -4.57 -12.92 -9.50
C PRO A 308 -5.68 -12.88 -8.43
N LYS A 309 -5.28 -12.91 -7.15
CA LYS A 309 -6.18 -12.81 -5.99
C LYS A 309 -5.80 -11.63 -5.11
N ARG A 310 -6.79 -10.79 -4.84
CA ARG A 310 -6.75 -9.63 -3.91
C ARG A 310 -5.59 -8.64 -4.16
N ILE A 311 -5.05 -8.58 -5.38
CA ILE A 311 -3.92 -7.70 -5.70
C ILE A 311 -4.27 -6.21 -5.63
N GLU A 312 -5.55 -5.89 -5.78
CA GLU A 312 -6.09 -4.54 -5.71
C GLU A 312 -6.35 -4.06 -4.29
N GLU A 313 -6.50 -4.97 -3.32
CA GLU A 313 -6.93 -4.65 -1.96
C GLU A 313 -6.02 -3.64 -1.23
N PRO A 314 -4.67 -3.71 -1.33
CA PRO A 314 -3.79 -2.70 -0.75
C PRO A 314 -4.01 -1.30 -1.35
N LEU A 315 -4.28 -1.23 -2.65
CA LEU A 315 -4.55 0.04 -3.32
C LEU A 315 -5.92 0.58 -2.88
N LEU A 316 -6.95 -0.26 -2.80
CA LEU A 316 -8.26 0.14 -2.31
C LEU A 316 -8.21 0.65 -0.86
N TRP A 317 -7.41 0.01 0.00
CA TRP A 317 -7.19 0.51 1.36
C TRP A 317 -6.50 1.88 1.37
N LEU A 318 -5.48 2.09 0.52
CA LEU A 318 -4.86 3.41 0.38
C LEU A 318 -5.86 4.48 -0.11
N LEU A 319 -6.76 4.13 -1.05
CA LEU A 319 -7.83 5.05 -1.48
C LEU A 319 -8.74 5.44 -0.30
N TYR A 320 -9.03 4.51 0.61
CA TYR A 320 -9.77 4.78 1.83
C TYR A 320 -8.98 5.69 2.78
N GLU A 321 -7.69 5.40 3.01
CA GLU A 321 -6.81 6.23 3.86
C GLU A 321 -6.65 7.66 3.33
N PHE A 322 -6.70 7.84 2.00
CA PHE A 322 -6.68 9.15 1.36
C PHE A 322 -8.03 9.87 1.39
N GLY A 323 -9.10 9.21 1.86
CA GLY A 323 -10.46 9.74 1.92
C GLY A 323 -11.19 9.75 0.56
N TYR A 324 -10.65 9.05 -0.45
CA TYR A 324 -11.22 9.00 -1.78
C TYR A 324 -12.43 8.06 -1.87
N ILE A 325 -12.37 6.93 -1.15
CA ILE A 325 -13.51 6.04 -0.91
C ILE A 325 -13.84 5.98 0.58
N GLY A 326 -15.09 5.65 0.90
CA GLY A 326 -15.55 5.54 2.28
C GLY A 326 -15.45 4.12 2.85
N LYS A 327 -16.13 3.91 3.96
CA LYS A 327 -16.45 2.59 4.51
C LYS A 327 -17.92 2.57 4.93
N LYS A 328 -18.49 1.38 5.07
CA LYS A 328 -19.86 1.22 5.58
C LYS A 328 -19.99 1.84 6.99
N PRO A 329 -21.07 2.58 7.29
CA PRO A 329 -21.31 3.11 8.62
C PRO A 329 -21.31 2.01 9.68
N GLY A 330 -20.70 2.28 10.84
CA GLY A 330 -20.58 1.31 11.95
C GLY A 330 -19.44 0.30 11.82
N CYS A 331 -18.83 0.11 10.64
CA CYS A 331 -17.65 -0.73 10.50
C CYS A 331 -16.39 0.06 10.87
N GLN A 332 -15.41 -0.55 11.55
CA GLN A 332 -14.09 0.04 11.78
C GLN A 332 -13.00 -0.90 11.25
N ILE A 333 -12.02 -0.33 10.54
CA ILE A 333 -10.87 -1.11 10.06
C ILE A 333 -9.94 -1.35 11.23
N HIS A 334 -9.49 -2.59 11.40
CA HIS A 334 -8.46 -2.89 12.37
C HIS A 334 -7.11 -2.40 11.83
N ILE A 335 -6.58 -1.33 12.43
CA ILE A 335 -5.28 -0.74 12.07
C ILE A 335 -4.27 -1.13 13.15
N ASP A 336 -3.27 -1.93 12.79
CA ASP A 336 -2.31 -2.47 13.76
C ASP A 336 -1.37 -1.42 14.38
N GLY A 337 -1.18 -0.28 13.69
CA GLY A 337 -0.32 0.83 14.15
C GLY A 337 -1.00 1.85 15.07
N VAL A 338 -2.31 1.79 15.21
CA VAL A 338 -3.06 2.58 16.18
C VAL A 338 -3.02 1.79 17.48
N ASP A 339 -2.37 2.33 18.51
CA ASP A 339 -2.51 1.79 19.85
C ASP A 339 -4.01 1.74 20.14
N ILE A 340 -4.58 0.54 20.23
CA ILE A 340 -5.95 0.36 20.71
C ILE A 340 -5.91 0.78 22.18
N ILE A 341 -6.21 2.05 22.42
CA ILE A 341 -6.22 2.62 23.76
C ILE A 341 -7.46 2.06 24.42
N LYS A 342 -7.28 0.91 25.07
CA LYS A 342 -8.31 0.32 25.91
C LYS A 342 -8.61 1.28 27.03
N CYS A 343 -9.88 1.38 27.38
CA CYS A 343 -10.30 2.09 28.56
C CYS A 343 -9.48 1.58 29.76
N PRO A 344 -8.77 2.45 30.49
CA PRO A 344 -7.94 2.04 31.62
C PRO A 344 -8.77 1.56 32.82
N ASN A 345 -10.10 1.68 32.77
CA ASN A 345 -11.00 1.10 33.75
C ASN A 345 -10.86 -0.44 33.74
N PRO A 346 -10.41 -1.07 34.85
CA PRO A 346 -10.16 -2.51 34.94
C PRO A 346 -11.38 -3.39 34.60
N ASN A 347 -12.59 -2.82 34.75
CA ASN A 347 -13.85 -3.53 34.54
C ASN A 347 -14.49 -3.27 33.17
N CYS A 348 -13.86 -2.48 32.30
CA CYS A 348 -14.42 -2.12 31.00
C CYS A 348 -13.68 -2.80 29.84
N GLY A 349 -12.38 -2.55 29.72
CA GLY A 349 -11.58 -3.00 28.56
C GLY A 349 -12.07 -2.50 27.19
N GLY A 350 -13.05 -1.59 27.16
CA GLY A 350 -13.68 -1.08 25.95
C GLY A 350 -12.72 -0.27 25.09
N GLU A 351 -12.85 -0.42 23.77
CA GLU A 351 -11.96 0.17 22.77
C GLU A 351 -12.60 1.40 22.10
N ASP A 352 -13.89 1.62 22.33
CA ASP A 352 -14.66 2.75 21.81
C ASP A 352 -14.60 3.95 22.78
N TYR A 353 -14.02 5.05 22.31
CA TYR A 353 -13.87 6.28 23.05
C TYR A 353 -13.90 7.50 22.13
N GLU A 354 -14.35 8.63 22.69
CA GLU A 354 -14.34 9.92 22.00
C GLU A 354 -13.46 10.93 22.72
N ILE A 355 -12.95 11.92 21.98
CA ILE A 355 -12.19 13.02 22.56
C ILE A 355 -13.16 14.15 22.90
N ARG A 356 -13.29 14.44 24.19
CA ARG A 356 -14.10 15.54 24.70
C ARG A 356 -13.22 16.70 25.14
N VAL A 357 -13.81 17.88 25.18
CA VAL A 357 -13.15 19.11 25.61
C VAL A 357 -13.94 19.73 26.75
N LYS A 358 -13.26 20.09 27.84
CA LYS A 358 -13.85 20.82 28.97
C LYS A 358 -13.02 22.04 29.32
N THR A 359 -13.70 23.12 29.70
CA THR A 359 -13.05 24.35 30.18
C THR A 359 -13.16 24.40 31.70
N LYS A 360 -12.04 24.59 32.40
CA LYS A 360 -12.00 24.78 33.85
C LYS A 360 -11.45 26.17 34.18
N GLY A 361 -11.96 26.80 35.23
CA GLY A 361 -11.46 28.08 35.74
C GLY A 361 -12.50 29.20 35.78
N ILE A 362 -12.12 30.31 36.41
CA ILE A 362 -12.98 31.47 36.67
C ILE A 362 -12.40 32.69 35.94
N LEU A 363 -13.27 33.42 35.24
CA LEU A 363 -12.98 34.70 34.59
C LEU A 363 -11.76 34.67 33.63
N MET A 364 -10.68 35.40 33.93
CA MET A 364 -9.46 35.52 33.12
C MET A 364 -8.55 34.28 33.16
N PHE A 365 -8.82 33.29 34.00
CA PHE A 365 -7.98 32.09 34.17
C PHE A 365 -8.62 30.81 33.62
N LYS A 366 -9.43 30.92 32.56
CA LYS A 366 -10.01 29.74 31.89
C LYS A 366 -8.94 28.97 31.14
N ARG A 367 -8.85 27.67 31.43
CA ARG A 367 -7.99 26.70 30.75
C ARG A 367 -8.85 25.63 30.10
N THR A 368 -8.52 25.29 28.87
CA THR A 368 -9.23 24.28 28.10
C THR A 368 -8.45 22.98 28.17
N TYR A 369 -9.14 21.87 28.42
CA TYR A 369 -8.55 20.54 28.50
C TYR A 369 -9.23 19.61 27.50
N LYS A 370 -8.44 18.84 26.76
CA LYS A 370 -8.92 17.67 26.02
C LYS A 370 -8.73 16.43 26.87
N TYR A 371 -9.67 15.50 26.82
CA TYR A 371 -9.60 14.21 27.51
C TYR A 371 -10.32 13.15 26.67
N LYS A 372 -10.00 11.88 26.91
CA LYS A 372 -10.69 10.74 26.28
C LYS A 372 -11.83 10.29 27.19
N HIS A 373 -12.98 10.00 26.60
CA HIS A 373 -14.18 9.52 27.27
C HIS A 373 -14.59 8.16 26.69
N CYS A 374 -14.70 7.12 27.52
CA CYS A 374 -15.06 5.78 27.07
C CYS A 374 -16.57 5.71 26.87
N ASN A 375 -17.02 5.34 25.67
CA ASN A 375 -18.45 5.19 25.38
C ASN A 375 -19.08 3.97 26.05
N SER A 376 -18.26 3.00 26.49
CA SER A 376 -18.75 1.77 27.13
C SER A 376 -18.94 1.87 28.64
N CYS A 377 -18.13 2.67 29.34
CA CYS A 377 -18.20 2.79 30.81
C CYS A 377 -18.14 4.23 31.34
N GLU A 378 -18.19 5.22 30.45
CA GLU A 378 -18.18 6.65 30.76
C GLU A 378 -16.92 7.15 31.49
N HIS A 379 -15.86 6.34 31.54
CA HIS A 379 -14.61 6.71 32.19
C HIS A 379 -13.80 7.72 31.38
N ASP A 380 -13.31 8.76 32.05
CA ASP A 380 -12.48 9.82 31.48
C ASP A 380 -10.99 9.63 31.81
N TRP A 381 -10.10 9.72 30.82
CA TRP A 381 -8.63 9.66 31.04
C TRP A 381 -7.85 10.54 30.07
N ASP A 382 -6.52 10.59 30.24
CA ASP A 382 -5.58 11.38 29.42
C ASP A 382 -5.96 12.87 29.28
N GLU A 383 -6.28 13.51 30.41
CA GLU A 383 -6.58 14.95 30.43
C GLU A 383 -5.31 15.78 30.13
N GLN A 384 -5.32 16.53 29.02
CA GLN A 384 -4.23 17.40 28.58
C GLN A 384 -4.72 18.83 28.38
N GLU A 385 -3.97 19.80 28.92
CA GLU A 385 -4.25 21.23 28.70
C GLU A 385 -3.99 21.60 27.23
N ILE A 386 -4.99 22.19 26.58
CA ILE A 386 -4.89 22.74 25.22
C ILE A 386 -4.40 24.19 25.40
N ARG A 387 -3.19 24.47 24.90
CA ARG A 387 -2.60 25.81 24.92
C ARG A 387 -3.24 26.72 23.88
#